data_AF-I7GHK3-F1
#
_entry.id   AF-I7GHK3-F1
#
_cell.length_a   1.000
_cell.length_b   1.000
_cell.length_c   1.000
_cell.angle_alpha   90.00
_cell.angle_beta   90.00
_cell.angle_gamma   90.00
#
_symmetry.space_group_name_H-M   'P 1'
#
loop_
_entity.id
_entity.type
_entity.pdbx_description
1 polymer ?
#
loop_
_entity_poly.entity_id
_entity_poly.type
_entity_poly.pdbx_seq_one_letter_code
_entity_poly.pdbx_strand_id
1 'polypeptide(L)'
;MVPEAWRSGLVSTGRVVGVLLLLGALNKASTVIHYEILEEREKGFAVGNVVANLGLDLGSLSARRLRVVSGASRRFFEVNRETGEMFVNDRLDREELCGTLPSCTVTLELVVENPLELFSVEVVIQDINDNNPAFPTQEMKLEISEACGSGDALSA
;
A
#
# COMPACT_ATOMS: atom_id res chain seq x y z
N MET A 1 -8.57 44.85 54.12
CA MET A 1 -9.41 44.67 52.91
C MET A 1 -8.47 44.89 51.73
N VAL A 2 -8.07 43.92 50.91
CA VAL A 2 -8.66 42.66 50.42
C VAL A 2 -7.56 41.57 50.42
N PRO A 3 -7.83 40.30 50.78
CA PRO A 3 -6.83 39.25 50.70
C PRO A 3 -6.69 38.72 49.26
N GLU A 4 -5.46 38.58 48.79
CA GLU A 4 -5.09 37.85 47.58
C GLU A 4 -5.50 36.38 47.72
N ALA A 5 -6.35 35.90 46.82
CA ALA A 5 -6.74 34.50 46.69
C ALA A 5 -6.43 34.00 45.28
N TRP A 6 -5.15 33.94 44.92
CA TRP A 6 -4.71 33.10 43.81
C TRP A 6 -4.54 31.67 44.34
N ARG A 7 -5.62 30.88 44.25
CA ARG A 7 -5.56 29.44 44.45
C ARG A 7 -4.82 28.84 43.25
N SER A 8 -3.50 28.70 43.37
CA SER A 8 -2.73 27.77 42.54
C SER A 8 -3.26 26.36 42.84
N GLY A 9 -4.19 25.89 42.01
CA GLY A 9 -4.69 24.52 42.07
C GLY A 9 -3.52 23.57 41.90
N LEU A 10 -3.04 23.00 43.01
CA LEU A 10 -1.99 22.00 43.02
C LEU A 10 -2.53 20.78 42.26
N VAL A 11 -2.12 20.63 40.99
CA VAL A 11 -2.40 19.40 40.25
C VAL A 11 -1.65 18.30 40.98
N SER A 12 -2.40 17.46 41.70
CA SER A 12 -1.83 16.32 42.44
C SER A 12 -0.93 15.51 41.51
N THR A 13 0.28 15.21 41.95
CA THR A 13 1.25 14.38 41.24
C THR A 13 0.64 13.05 40.79
N GLY A 14 -0.27 12.48 41.58
CA GLY A 14 -1.02 11.28 41.22
C GLY A 14 -1.96 11.47 40.02
N ARG A 15 -2.51 12.67 39.81
CA ARG A 15 -3.32 12.99 38.62
C ARG A 15 -2.45 13.14 37.38
N VAL A 16 -1.25 13.71 37.50
CA VAL A 16 -0.29 13.82 36.39
C VAL A 16 0.21 12.44 35.98
N VAL A 17 0.57 11.59 36.95
CA VAL A 17 0.99 10.20 36.70
C VAL A 17 -0.16 9.37 36.12
N GLY A 18 -1.39 9.56 36.62
CA GLY A 18 -2.57 8.88 36.07
C GLY A 18 -2.87 9.27 34.62
N VAL A 19 -2.72 10.55 34.26
CA VAL A 19 -2.88 11.03 32.88
C VAL A 19 -1.75 10.50 31.98
N LEU A 20 -0.50 10.45 32.46
CA LEU A 20 0.62 9.85 31.72
C LEU A 20 0.44 8.35 31.48
N LEU A 21 -0.07 7.60 32.47
CA LEU A 21 -0.41 6.17 32.32
C LEU A 21 -1.57 5.95 31.35
N LEU A 22 -2.59 6.81 31.36
CA LEU A 22 -3.69 6.77 30.40
C LEU A 22 -3.24 7.13 28.97
N LEU A 23 -2.32 8.08 28.81
CA LEU A 23 -1.72 8.44 27.52
C LEU A 23 -0.79 7.33 27.00
N GLY A 24 -0.05 6.65 27.88
CA GLY A 24 0.79 5.49 27.52
C GLY A 24 -0.02 4.28 27.03
N ALA A 25 -1.31 4.19 27.39
CA ALA A 25 -2.20 3.13 26.93
C ALA A 25 -2.78 3.36 25.51
N LEU A 26 -2.51 4.50 24.87
CA LEU A 26 -3.06 4.87 23.56
C LEU A 26 -2.10 4.64 22.37
N ASN A 27 -1.19 3.68 22.45
CA ASN A 27 -0.41 3.27 21.27
C ASN A 27 -0.99 1.99 20.65
N LYS A 28 -2.13 2.10 19.96
CA LYS A 28 -2.46 1.11 18.92
C LYS A 28 -1.70 1.50 17.66
N ALA A 29 -0.49 0.97 17.51
CA ALA A 29 0.26 1.11 16.27
C ALA A 29 -0.54 0.42 15.15
N SER A 30 -0.88 1.17 14.10
CA SER A 30 -1.34 0.57 12.85
C SER A 30 -0.15 -0.13 12.22
N THR A 31 -0.18 -1.45 12.15
CA THR A 31 0.90 -2.22 11.50
C THR A 31 0.60 -2.29 10.01
N VAL A 32 1.51 -1.75 9.20
CA VAL A 32 1.46 -1.86 7.74
C VAL A 32 2.48 -2.91 7.31
N ILE A 33 2.06 -3.85 6.47
CA ILE A 33 2.94 -4.84 5.86
C ILE A 33 3.29 -4.34 4.46
N HIS A 34 4.58 -4.38 4.12
CA HIS A 34 5.06 -3.98 2.80
C HIS A 34 5.63 -5.19 2.05
N TYR A 35 5.19 -5.36 0.80
CA TYR A 35 5.77 -6.30 -0.15
C TYR A 35 6.10 -5.59 -1.45
N GLU A 36 7.01 -6.17 -2.22
CA GLU A 36 7.33 -5.72 -3.57
C GLU A 36 7.37 -6.92 -4.50
N ILE A 37 6.71 -6.81 -5.65
CA ILE A 37 6.72 -7.84 -6.69
C ILE A 37 6.81 -7.17 -8.05
N LEU A 38 7.35 -7.89 -9.04
CA LEU A 38 7.20 -7.49 -10.43
C LEU A 38 5.72 -7.59 -10.83
N GLU A 39 5.30 -6.77 -11.79
CA GLU A 39 4.05 -6.98 -12.50
C GLU A 39 4.06 -8.28 -13.33
N GLU A 40 2.94 -8.58 -13.99
CA GLU A 40 2.80 -9.71 -14.91
C GLU A 40 3.11 -11.09 -14.29
N ARG A 41 2.97 -11.19 -12.96
CA ARG A 41 3.09 -12.45 -12.25
C ARG A 41 1.89 -13.34 -12.51
N GLU A 42 2.16 -14.63 -12.69
CA GLU A 42 1.13 -15.63 -12.88
C GLU A 42 0.22 -15.74 -11.64
N LYS A 43 -1.04 -16.09 -11.89
CA LYS A 43 -1.98 -16.42 -10.82
C LYS A 43 -1.43 -17.59 -9.99
N GLY A 44 -1.40 -17.41 -8.68
CA GLY A 44 -0.81 -18.34 -7.71
C GLY A 44 0.61 -18.01 -7.31
N PHE A 45 1.24 -16.98 -7.92
CA PHE A 45 2.56 -16.53 -7.50
C PHE A 45 2.55 -16.10 -6.02
N ALA A 46 3.44 -16.71 -5.22
CA ALA A 46 3.56 -16.42 -3.80
C ALA A 46 4.20 -15.04 -3.57
N VAL A 47 3.52 -14.17 -2.85
CA VAL A 47 3.98 -12.82 -2.51
C VAL A 47 4.70 -12.80 -1.16
N GLY A 48 4.10 -13.41 -0.14
CA GLY A 48 4.66 -13.45 1.21
C GLY A 48 3.69 -14.01 2.24
N ASN A 49 4.17 -14.24 3.47
CA ASN A 49 3.35 -14.81 4.54
C ASN A 49 2.87 -13.72 5.53
N VAL A 50 1.62 -13.30 5.39
CA VAL A 50 1.07 -12.18 6.19
C VAL A 50 0.94 -12.52 7.67
N VAL A 51 0.74 -13.80 8.00
CA VAL A 51 0.59 -14.27 9.37
C VAL A 51 1.91 -14.19 10.12
N ALA A 52 2.99 -14.65 9.48
CA ALA A 52 4.34 -14.55 10.02
C ALA A 52 4.77 -13.09 10.23
N ASN A 53 4.46 -12.20 9.27
CA ASN A 53 4.75 -10.78 9.36
C ASN A 53 3.97 -10.08 10.49
N LEU A 54 2.74 -10.52 10.78
CA LEU A 54 1.91 -9.97 11.86
C LEU A 54 2.14 -10.65 13.22
N GLY A 55 2.94 -11.71 13.28
CA GLY A 55 3.14 -12.51 14.50
C GLY A 55 1.87 -13.21 14.98
N LEU A 56 0.94 -13.51 14.06
CA LEU A 56 -0.30 -14.20 14.38
C LEU A 56 -0.05 -15.71 14.54
N ASP A 57 -0.77 -16.36 15.45
CA ASP A 57 -0.69 -17.82 15.60
C ASP A 57 -1.49 -18.53 14.51
N LEU A 58 -0.79 -19.29 13.64
CA LEU A 58 -1.36 -20.11 12.56
C LEU A 58 -2.46 -21.05 13.07
N GLY A 59 -2.30 -21.64 14.26
CA GLY A 59 -3.27 -22.57 14.85
C GLY A 59 -4.63 -21.93 15.15
N SER A 60 -4.65 -20.60 15.33
CA SER A 60 -5.85 -19.83 15.62
C SER A 60 -6.54 -19.20 14.40
N LEU A 61 -5.91 -19.20 13.21
CA LEU A 61 -6.41 -18.43 12.07
C LEU A 61 -7.75 -18.89 11.52
N SER A 62 -7.97 -20.20 11.47
CA SER A 62 -9.25 -20.78 11.06
C SER A 62 -10.37 -20.37 12.01
N ALA A 63 -10.08 -20.29 13.32
CA ALA A 63 -11.01 -19.81 14.34
C ALA A 63 -11.21 -18.27 14.29
N ARG A 64 -10.16 -17.54 13.89
CA ARG A 64 -10.14 -16.07 13.82
C ARG A 64 -10.55 -15.50 12.45
N ARG A 65 -10.95 -16.36 11.50
CA ARG A 65 -11.58 -15.97 10.22
C ARG A 65 -10.84 -14.87 9.44
N LEU A 66 -9.54 -15.06 9.22
CA LEU A 66 -8.76 -14.16 8.38
C LEU A 66 -9.40 -14.00 6.99
N ARG A 67 -9.67 -12.76 6.59
CA ARG A 67 -10.21 -12.42 5.28
C ARG A 67 -9.52 -11.21 4.68
N VAL A 68 -9.33 -11.24 3.36
CA VAL A 68 -8.96 -10.07 2.58
C VAL A 68 -10.20 -9.25 2.31
N VAL A 69 -10.15 -7.97 2.63
CA VAL A 69 -11.13 -6.96 2.24
C VAL A 69 -10.44 -6.05 1.24
N SER A 70 -10.91 -6.08 0.00
CA SER A 70 -10.50 -5.11 -1.01
C SER A 70 -11.64 -4.14 -1.23
N GLY A 71 -11.35 -2.85 -1.20
CA GLY A 71 -12.28 -1.81 -1.65
C GLY A 71 -12.39 -1.74 -3.17
N ALA A 72 -11.49 -2.41 -3.90
CA ALA A 72 -11.50 -2.45 -5.36
C ALA A 72 -12.43 -3.56 -5.89
N SER A 73 -13.01 -3.34 -7.07
CA SER A 73 -13.89 -4.31 -7.73
C SER A 73 -13.16 -5.60 -8.12
N ARG A 74 -11.86 -5.52 -8.41
CA ARG A 74 -10.98 -6.67 -8.72
C ARG A 74 -10.15 -7.06 -7.49
N ARG A 75 -10.03 -8.37 -7.25
CA ARG A 75 -9.21 -8.93 -6.15
C ARG A 75 -7.88 -9.43 -6.71
N PHE A 76 -6.88 -8.55 -6.76
CA PHE A 76 -5.53 -8.87 -7.24
C PHE A 76 -4.78 -9.85 -6.34
N PHE A 77 -5.10 -9.88 -5.05
CA PHE A 77 -4.45 -10.74 -4.06
C PHE A 77 -5.48 -11.55 -3.28
N GLU A 78 -5.09 -12.77 -2.93
CA GLU A 78 -5.80 -13.61 -1.96
C GLU A 78 -4.82 -14.16 -0.93
N VAL A 79 -5.34 -14.58 0.22
CA VAL A 79 -4.55 -15.18 1.30
C VAL A 79 -5.08 -16.57 1.59
N ASN A 80 -4.19 -17.56 1.58
CA ASN A 80 -4.49 -18.90 2.04
C ASN A 80 -4.71 -18.86 3.56
N ARG A 81 -5.92 -19.21 4.00
CA ARG A 81 -6.33 -19.13 5.41
C ARG A 81 -5.67 -20.18 6.30
N GLU A 82 -5.15 -21.25 5.72
CA GLU A 82 -4.49 -22.34 6.45
C GLU A 82 -3.00 -22.03 6.66
N THR A 83 -2.34 -21.47 5.64
CA THR A 83 -0.89 -21.23 5.68
C THR A 83 -0.51 -19.78 5.97
N GLY A 84 -1.43 -18.83 5.78
CA GLY A 84 -1.13 -17.40 5.84
C GLY A 84 -0.40 -16.85 4.62
N GLU A 85 -0.21 -17.65 3.57
CA GLU A 85 0.47 -17.21 2.35
C GLU A 85 -0.45 -16.35 1.49
N MET A 86 0.00 -15.13 1.19
CA MET A 86 -0.61 -14.24 0.21
C MET A 86 -0.06 -14.54 -1.17
N PHE A 87 -0.95 -14.64 -2.16
CA PHE A 87 -0.59 -14.94 -3.54
C PHE A 87 -1.37 -14.08 -4.52
N VAL A 88 -0.83 -13.96 -5.73
CA VAL A 88 -1.47 -13.24 -6.85
C VAL A 88 -2.71 -14.01 -7.31
N ASN A 89 -3.86 -13.35 -7.36
CA ASN A 89 -5.12 -13.96 -7.77
C ASN A 89 -5.59 -13.51 -9.15
N ASP A 90 -5.18 -12.32 -9.59
CA ASP A 90 -5.51 -11.76 -10.90
C ASP A 90 -4.28 -11.07 -11.50
N ARG A 91 -4.27 -10.90 -12.82
CA ARG A 91 -3.16 -10.27 -13.54
C ARG A 91 -2.96 -8.84 -13.05
N LEU A 92 -1.71 -8.50 -12.76
CA LEU A 92 -1.27 -7.16 -12.38
C LEU A 92 -0.57 -6.56 -13.59
N ASP A 93 -1.27 -5.65 -14.27
CA ASP A 93 -0.77 -4.86 -15.40
C ASP A 93 -0.57 -3.43 -14.88
N ARG A 94 0.69 -2.99 -14.73
CA ARG A 94 1.03 -1.72 -14.08
C ARG A 94 0.55 -0.54 -14.92
N GLU A 95 0.57 -0.65 -16.24
CA GLU A 95 0.01 0.33 -17.17
C GLU A 95 -1.50 0.50 -16.98
N GLU A 96 -2.27 -0.59 -16.79
CA GLU A 96 -3.71 -0.52 -16.49
C GLU A 96 -3.96 0.09 -15.10
N LEU A 97 -3.15 -0.28 -14.10
CA LEU A 97 -3.34 0.12 -12.70
C LEU A 97 -2.94 1.57 -12.42
N CYS A 98 -1.81 2.00 -12.96
CA CYS A 98 -1.11 3.21 -12.54
C CYS A 98 -0.67 4.09 -13.72
N GLY A 99 -0.81 3.62 -14.96
CA GLY A 99 -0.37 4.34 -16.15
C GLY A 99 1.11 4.68 -16.10
N THR A 100 1.45 5.96 -16.26
CA THR A 100 2.84 6.44 -16.28
C THR A 100 3.34 6.97 -14.93
N LEU A 101 2.64 6.66 -13.83
CA LEU A 101 3.08 7.08 -12.50
C LEU A 101 4.42 6.42 -12.12
N PRO A 102 5.32 7.13 -11.44
CA PRO A 102 6.66 6.63 -11.09
C PRO A 102 6.63 5.52 -10.02
N SER A 103 5.53 5.37 -9.31
CA SER A 103 5.31 4.34 -8.30
C SER A 103 3.90 3.79 -8.41
N CYS A 104 3.75 2.48 -8.30
CA CYS A 104 2.47 1.80 -8.32
C CYS A 104 2.31 0.93 -7.07
N THR A 105 1.35 1.27 -6.22
CA THR A 105 1.09 0.55 -4.97
C THR A 105 -0.36 0.11 -4.93
N VAL A 106 -0.57 -1.19 -4.71
CA VAL A 106 -1.90 -1.76 -4.45
C VAL A 106 -2.04 -1.98 -2.95
N THR A 107 -3.04 -1.33 -2.35
CA THR A 107 -3.37 -1.47 -0.93
C THR A 107 -4.54 -2.42 -0.75
N LEU A 108 -4.44 -3.32 0.22
CA LEU A 108 -5.54 -4.18 0.68
C LEU A 108 -5.60 -4.20 2.20
N GLU A 109 -6.79 -4.47 2.74
CA GLU A 109 -6.97 -4.63 4.19
C GLU A 109 -7.18 -6.10 4.52
N LEU A 110 -6.48 -6.57 5.54
CA LEU A 110 -6.75 -7.87 6.15
C LEU A 110 -7.58 -7.66 7.41
N VAL A 111 -8.66 -8.41 7.53
CA VAL A 111 -9.52 -8.42 8.71
C VAL A 111 -9.40 -9.76 9.40
N VAL A 112 -9.14 -9.70 10.70
CA VAL A 112 -9.14 -10.84 11.61
C VAL A 112 -10.24 -10.61 12.63
N GLU A 113 -11.06 -11.63 12.91
CA GLU A 113 -12.15 -11.58 13.88
C GLU A 113 -11.74 -12.25 15.21
N ASN A 114 -12.47 -11.92 16.28
CA ASN A 114 -12.31 -12.50 17.63
C ASN A 114 -10.89 -12.39 18.22
N PRO A 115 -10.41 -11.18 18.58
CA PRO A 115 -11.04 -9.86 18.46
C PRO A 115 -10.90 -9.26 17.05
N LEU A 116 -11.73 -8.26 16.74
CA LEU A 116 -11.68 -7.57 15.46
C LEU A 116 -10.38 -6.73 15.34
N GLU A 117 -9.54 -7.09 14.38
CA GLU A 117 -8.28 -6.41 14.04
C GLU A 117 -8.23 -6.17 12.53
N LEU A 118 -7.72 -5.00 12.14
CA LEU A 118 -7.50 -4.62 10.75
C LEU A 118 -6.02 -4.36 10.53
N PHE A 119 -5.49 -4.89 9.44
CA PHE A 119 -4.09 -4.72 9.04
C PHE A 119 -4.05 -4.22 7.61
N SER A 120 -3.25 -3.17 7.36
CA SER A 120 -3.02 -2.67 6.01
C SER A 120 -1.86 -3.43 5.37
N VAL A 121 -2.03 -3.86 4.13
CA VAL A 121 -0.96 -4.44 3.32
C VAL A 121 -0.79 -3.61 2.07
N GLU A 122 0.43 -3.19 1.81
CA GLU A 122 0.83 -2.44 0.64
C GLU A 122 1.76 -3.30 -0.21
N VAL A 123 1.38 -3.51 -1.47
CA VAL A 123 2.19 -4.23 -2.43
C VAL A 123 2.63 -3.26 -3.52
N VAL A 124 3.94 -2.99 -3.58
CA VAL A 124 4.54 -2.21 -4.65
C VAL A 124 4.68 -3.09 -5.87
N ILE A 125 4.13 -2.62 -6.98
CA ILE A 125 4.22 -3.27 -8.29
C ILE A 125 5.38 -2.63 -9.05
N GLN A 126 6.43 -3.41 -9.25
CA GLN A 126 7.62 -3.02 -9.99
C GLN A 126 7.39 -3.22 -11.49
N ASP A 127 7.72 -2.17 -12.24
CA ASP A 127 7.65 -2.12 -13.69
C ASP A 127 8.59 -3.12 -14.35
N ILE A 128 8.13 -3.73 -15.44
CA ILE A 128 8.98 -4.49 -16.36
C ILE A 128 8.88 -3.91 -17.77
N ASN A 129 9.93 -4.06 -18.57
CA ASN A 129 9.91 -3.58 -19.95
C ASN A 129 9.20 -4.59 -20.89
N ASP A 130 7.90 -4.76 -20.73
CA ASP A 130 7.03 -5.61 -21.56
C ASP A 130 6.33 -4.85 -22.70
N ASN A 131 6.38 -3.52 -22.67
CA ASN A 131 5.83 -2.64 -23.69
C ASN A 131 6.92 -2.07 -24.60
N ASN A 132 6.73 -2.17 -25.92
CA ASN A 132 7.60 -1.52 -26.89
C ASN A 132 7.17 -0.06 -27.13
N PRO A 133 8.10 0.86 -27.43
CA PRO A 133 7.72 2.20 -27.88
C PRO A 133 6.88 2.12 -29.15
N ALA A 134 5.80 2.90 -29.21
CA ALA A 134 4.91 2.97 -30.35
C ALA A 134 4.87 4.40 -30.90
N PHE A 135 4.91 4.52 -32.22
CA PHE A 135 4.67 5.78 -32.92
C PHE A 135 3.17 5.93 -33.20
N PRO A 136 2.63 7.17 -33.18
CA PRO A 136 1.22 7.40 -33.50
C PRO A 136 0.88 7.08 -34.97
N THR A 137 1.87 7.12 -35.86
CA THR A 137 1.76 6.72 -37.26
C THR A 137 2.86 5.73 -37.63
N GLN A 138 2.58 4.85 -38.59
CA GLN A 138 3.58 3.89 -39.10
C GLN A 138 4.64 4.56 -39.99
N GLU A 139 4.24 5.64 -40.68
CA GLU A 139 5.11 6.41 -41.56
C GLU A 139 4.95 7.91 -41.23
N MET A 140 6.04 8.65 -41.40
CA MET A 140 6.08 10.11 -41.30
C MET A 140 6.76 10.64 -42.57
N LYS A 141 6.05 11.49 -43.32
CA LYS A 141 6.58 12.14 -44.51
C LYS A 141 6.91 13.59 -44.19
N LEU A 142 8.16 13.99 -44.43
CA LEU A 142 8.64 15.36 -44.29
C LEU A 142 9.06 15.89 -45.66
N GLU A 143 8.68 17.13 -45.98
CA GLU A 143 9.11 17.83 -47.19
C GLU A 143 10.03 18.97 -46.77
N ILE A 144 11.28 18.96 -47.24
CA ILE A 144 12.34 19.87 -46.80
C ILE A 144 12.76 20.73 -48.00
N SER A 145 12.77 22.05 -47.80
CA SER A 145 13.29 22.98 -48.80
C SER A 145 14.80 22.80 -48.98
N GLU A 146 15.28 22.81 -50.22
CA GLU A 146 16.72 22.78 -50.51
C GLU A 146 17.48 24.00 -49.98
N ALA A 147 16.77 25.09 -49.66
CA ALA A 147 17.33 26.29 -49.05
C ALA A 147 17.51 26.16 -47.52
N CYS A 148 17.13 25.03 -46.93
CA CYS A 148 17.25 24.78 -45.49
C CYS A 148 18.72 24.79 -45.06
N GLY A 149 19.01 25.54 -43.99
CA GLY A 149 20.35 25.71 -43.45
C GLY A 149 20.75 24.58 -42.50
N SER A 150 22.05 24.38 -42.31
CA SER A 150 22.54 23.44 -41.31
C SER A 150 22.13 23.88 -39.90
N GLY A 151 21.45 22.99 -39.17
CA GLY A 151 20.98 23.24 -37.80
C GLY A 151 19.50 23.62 -37.71
N ASP A 152 18.80 23.77 -38.83
CA ASP A 152 17.36 23.97 -38.83
C ASP A 152 16.65 22.72 -38.28
N ALA A 153 15.74 22.92 -37.33
CA ALA A 153 14.92 21.86 -36.78
C ALA A 153 13.69 21.62 -37.67
N LEU A 154 13.42 20.35 -37.97
CA LEU A 154 12.24 19.95 -38.74
C LEU A 154 11.09 19.63 -37.78
N SER A 155 9.92 20.17 -38.07
CA SER A 155 8.66 19.77 -37.43
C SER A 155 7.78 19.09 -38.47
N ALA A 156 7.18 17.97 -38.08
CA ALA A 156 6.04 17.38 -38.77
C ALA A 156 4.77 18.19 -38.51
#